data_AF-A0A0B1SE67-F1
#
_entry.id   AF-A0A0B1SE67-F1
#
_cell.length_a   1.000
_cell.length_b   1.000
_cell.length_c   1.000
_cell.angle_alpha   90.00
_cell.angle_beta   90.00
_cell.angle_gamma   90.00
#
_symmetry.space_group_name_H-M   'P 1'
#
loop_
_entity.id
_entity.type
_entity.pdbx_description
1 polymer ?
#
loop_
_entity_poly.entity_id
_entity_poly.type
_entity_poly.pdbx_seq_one_letter_code
_entity_poly.pdbx_strand_id
1 'polypeptide(L)'
;MKILGSFYRTYRGRQLKTQQGRLEDPEMLDRITRDIRNSMVGARGWKADYALIVTWERMSYGGAPKITDMSRYEQAKRWQNTYQMVLATDEIRTYCMLNYANINWTSSSQSGALTRGRGGKQSALVGFNGGNGTGFYQLPFSSEGNSYKLVQFGSTQVAGRWLARVDEQIQYGGCTNDSRGTIELSQQYGNMLGGFALNVTGPCLRPNDVIKMQFDEITVDCERMDMVMARCVIPTNSVFKIGLVDVKLSVDAGKNYPWWTKFYIRLARRRVNLINDPREPMNNWNFYDPQNLTLSWEWENITANTNTAVDITLWGYWEDTEGHSFRQIGYIAKRHPNNGILSFSPRNLEVS
;
A
#
# COMPACT_ATOMS: atom_id res chain seq x y z
N MET A 1 -14.59 16.84 -9.18
CA MET A 1 -15.20 17.35 -7.92
C MET A 1 -15.54 18.82 -8.15
N LYS A 2 -16.81 19.19 -8.29
CA LYS A 2 -17.23 20.61 -8.37
C LYS A 2 -17.21 21.16 -6.94
N ILE A 3 -16.25 22.01 -6.61
CA ILE A 3 -16.34 22.82 -5.38
C ILE A 3 -17.11 24.07 -5.80
N LEU A 4 -18.44 23.99 -5.63
CA LEU A 4 -19.36 25.10 -5.88
C LEU A 4 -19.11 26.21 -4.87
N GLY A 5 -19.15 27.45 -5.36
CA GLY A 5 -19.24 28.63 -4.51
C GLY A 5 -20.45 28.55 -3.57
N SER A 6 -20.25 29.06 -2.35
CA SER A 6 -21.27 29.44 -1.37
C SER A 6 -22.46 28.48 -1.19
N PHE A 7 -22.20 27.20 -0.97
CA PHE A 7 -23.17 26.30 -0.34
C PHE A 7 -22.58 25.78 0.97
N TYR A 8 -23.26 26.06 2.08
CA TYR A 8 -22.93 25.49 3.38
C TYR A 8 -23.05 23.97 3.29
N ARG A 9 -21.93 23.26 3.39
CA ARG A 9 -21.91 21.80 3.40
C ARG A 9 -22.33 21.32 4.79
N THR A 10 -23.18 20.30 4.84
CA THR A 10 -23.70 19.72 6.08
C THR A 10 -23.27 18.26 6.20
N TYR A 11 -22.88 17.81 7.39
CA TYR A 11 -22.59 16.41 7.68
C TYR A 11 -23.47 15.92 8.83
N ARG A 12 -24.20 14.81 8.61
CA ARG A 12 -25.18 14.26 9.58
C ARG A 12 -26.13 15.32 10.16
N GLY A 13 -26.60 16.25 9.31
CA GLY A 13 -27.51 17.33 9.71
C GLY A 13 -26.88 18.50 10.47
N ARG A 14 -25.56 18.50 10.71
CA ARG A 14 -24.84 19.64 11.31
C ARG A 14 -24.09 20.43 10.24
N GLN A 15 -24.15 21.75 10.31
CA GLN A 15 -23.29 22.61 9.49
C GLN A 15 -21.83 22.41 9.89
N LEU A 16 -20.97 22.29 8.90
CA LEU A 16 -19.54 22.16 9.14
C LEU A 16 -18.98 23.47 9.72
N LYS A 17 -18.04 23.37 10.66
CA LYS A 17 -17.34 24.54 11.18
C LYS A 17 -16.44 25.08 10.07
N THR A 18 -16.75 26.29 9.61
CA THR A 18 -16.00 26.99 8.56
C THR A 18 -15.30 28.20 9.15
N GLN A 19 -14.00 28.29 8.96
CA GLN A 19 -13.21 29.51 9.10
C GLN A 19 -12.58 29.85 7.73
N GLN A 20 -12.12 31.08 7.54
CA GLN A 20 -11.49 31.45 6.27
C GLN A 20 -10.27 30.54 6.01
N GLY A 21 -10.33 29.75 4.93
CA GLY A 21 -9.27 28.80 4.56
C GLY A 21 -9.27 27.46 5.34
N ARG A 22 -10.18 27.24 6.29
CA ARG A 22 -10.28 25.99 7.06
C ARG A 22 -11.71 25.45 7.09
N LEU A 23 -11.85 24.17 6.80
CA LEU A 23 -13.11 23.44 6.85
C LEU A 23 -12.91 22.15 7.65
N GLU A 24 -13.73 21.92 8.66
CA GLU A 24 -13.78 20.62 9.34
C GLU A 24 -14.79 19.71 8.64
N ASP A 25 -14.32 18.84 7.75
CA ASP A 25 -15.14 17.89 6.99
C ASP A 25 -14.62 16.44 7.16
N PRO A 26 -15.15 15.70 8.16
CA PRO A 26 -14.74 14.32 8.41
C PRO A 26 -15.03 13.39 7.22
N GLU A 27 -16.12 13.64 6.47
CA GLU A 27 -16.47 12.81 5.32
C GLU A 27 -15.47 12.96 4.18
N MET A 28 -14.99 14.19 3.96
CA MET A 28 -13.97 14.45 2.96
C MET A 28 -12.64 13.81 3.34
N LEU A 29 -12.24 13.88 4.62
CA LEU A 29 -11.04 13.18 5.12
C LEU A 29 -11.17 11.66 5.00
N ASP A 30 -12.34 11.09 5.31
CA ASP A 30 -12.60 9.66 5.15
C ASP A 30 -12.54 9.22 3.67
N ARG A 31 -13.04 10.06 2.75
CA ARG A 31 -12.94 9.81 1.30
C ARG A 31 -11.49 9.85 0.83
N ILE A 32 -10.71 10.86 1.23
CA ILE A 32 -9.28 10.97 0.92
C ILE A 32 -8.51 9.77 1.48
N THR A 33 -8.82 9.39 2.72
CA THR A 33 -8.25 8.22 3.39
C THR A 33 -8.51 6.95 2.58
N ARG A 34 -9.75 6.74 2.12
CA ARG A 34 -10.11 5.59 1.30
C ARG A 34 -9.40 5.58 -0.06
N ASP A 35 -9.33 6.73 -0.72
CA ASP A 35 -8.67 6.86 -2.02
C ASP A 35 -7.18 6.51 -1.92
N ILE A 36 -6.50 6.94 -0.85
CA ILE A 36 -5.08 6.63 -0.59
C ILE A 36 -4.91 5.13 -0.24
N ARG A 37 -5.74 4.60 0.66
CA ARG A 37 -5.71 3.18 1.07
C ARG A 37 -5.87 2.21 -0.10
N ASN A 38 -6.72 2.56 -1.06
CA ASN A 38 -7.01 1.72 -2.22
C ASN A 38 -5.98 1.89 -3.36
N SER A 39 -5.06 2.85 -3.23
CA SER A 39 -4.12 3.18 -4.30
C SER A 39 -2.67 2.90 -3.96
N MET A 40 -2.36 2.53 -2.70
CA MET A 40 -0.97 2.27 -2.29
C MET A 40 -0.90 1.20 -1.20
N VAL A 41 0.04 0.26 -1.34
CA VAL A 41 0.34 -0.70 -0.27
C VAL A 41 0.98 0.00 0.93
N GLY A 42 0.80 -0.58 2.13
CA GLY A 42 1.30 0.03 3.37
C GLY A 42 0.43 1.16 3.92
N ALA A 43 -0.60 1.62 3.19
CA ALA A 43 -1.56 2.62 3.66
C ALA A 43 -2.77 2.03 4.41
N ARG A 44 -2.94 0.70 4.48
CA ARG A 44 -4.17 0.00 4.97
C ARG A 44 -4.58 0.30 6.42
N GLY A 45 -3.71 0.92 7.23
CA GLY A 45 -4.03 1.43 8.58
C GLY A 45 -3.97 2.95 8.71
N TRP A 46 -3.50 3.66 7.69
CA TRP A 46 -3.29 5.12 7.72
C TRP A 46 -4.62 5.87 7.64
N LYS A 47 -4.79 6.96 8.39
CA LYS A 47 -6.00 7.80 8.35
C LYS A 47 -5.58 9.27 8.32
N ALA A 48 -6.13 10.05 7.40
CA ALA A 48 -5.84 11.47 7.33
C ALA A 48 -6.42 12.22 8.54
N ASP A 49 -5.56 12.91 9.29
CA ASP A 49 -5.99 13.87 10.32
C ASP A 49 -6.17 15.26 9.71
N TYR A 50 -5.29 15.62 8.77
CA TYR A 50 -5.35 16.88 8.05
C TYR A 50 -5.24 16.67 6.54
N ALA A 51 -5.89 17.56 5.78
CA ALA A 51 -5.72 17.64 4.34
C ALA A 51 -5.71 19.09 3.86
N LEU A 52 -4.78 19.41 2.96
CA LEU A 52 -4.70 20.65 2.21
C LEU A 52 -5.09 20.37 0.76
N ILE A 53 -6.07 21.12 0.25
CA ILE A 53 -6.55 20.97 -1.12
C ILE A 53 -6.35 22.29 -1.84
N VAL A 54 -5.53 22.25 -2.89
CA VAL A 54 -5.27 23.41 -3.74
C VAL A 54 -5.81 23.11 -5.13
N THR A 55 -6.75 23.93 -5.60
CA THR A 55 -7.37 23.76 -6.92
C THR A 55 -6.99 24.93 -7.81
N TRP A 56 -6.37 24.62 -8.94
CA TRP A 56 -6.11 25.56 -10.01
C TRP A 56 -7.19 25.39 -11.05
N GLU A 57 -8.17 26.29 -11.06
CA GLU A 57 -9.26 26.25 -12.01
C GLU A 57 -8.99 27.20 -13.19
N ARG A 58 -9.13 26.68 -14.41
CA ARG A 58 -9.06 27.46 -15.68
C ARG A 58 -7.81 28.34 -15.81
N MET A 59 -6.66 27.85 -15.37
CA MET A 59 -5.39 28.56 -15.45
C MET A 59 -4.92 28.67 -16.89
N SER A 60 -4.63 29.88 -17.38
CA SER A 60 -3.99 30.10 -18.68
C SER A 60 -2.47 29.88 -18.61
N TYR A 61 -1.82 29.65 -19.74
CA TYR A 61 -0.36 29.65 -19.82
C TYR A 61 0.21 31.07 -19.63
N GLY A 62 1.47 31.14 -19.18
CA GLY A 62 2.19 32.40 -19.04
C GLY A 62 2.33 33.13 -20.38
N GLY A 63 1.87 34.39 -20.43
CA GLY A 63 1.87 35.23 -21.63
C GLY A 63 0.74 34.91 -22.62
N ALA A 64 -0.33 34.24 -22.18
CA ALA A 64 -1.57 34.15 -22.95
C ALA A 64 -2.14 35.56 -23.22
N PRO A 65 -2.66 35.83 -24.43
CA PRO A 65 -3.22 37.13 -24.76
C PRO A 65 -4.50 37.35 -23.95
N LYS A 66 -4.71 38.60 -23.53
CA LYS A 66 -5.93 39.01 -22.84
C LYS A 66 -7.10 38.92 -23.83
N ILE A 67 -8.09 38.08 -23.53
CA ILE A 67 -9.35 38.05 -24.27
C ILE A 67 -10.33 38.97 -23.54
N THR A 68 -10.65 40.10 -24.18
CA THR A 68 -11.67 41.04 -23.73
C THR A 68 -13.03 40.75 -24.38
N ASP A 69 -13.03 40.13 -25.56
CA ASP A 69 -14.25 39.86 -26.32
C ASP A 69 -14.90 38.53 -25.92
N MET A 70 -16.16 38.60 -25.49
CA MET A 70 -16.92 37.43 -25.06
C MET A 70 -17.15 36.41 -26.20
N SER A 71 -17.12 36.85 -27.46
CA SER A 71 -17.22 35.98 -28.64
C SER A 71 -16.02 35.03 -28.81
N ARG A 72 -14.87 35.35 -28.20
CA ARG A 72 -13.66 34.52 -28.23
C ARG A 72 -13.50 33.65 -26.98
N TYR A 73 -14.49 33.62 -26.10
CA TYR A 73 -14.46 32.85 -24.86
C TYR A 73 -14.23 31.35 -25.08
N GLU A 74 -14.82 30.76 -26.12
CA GLU A 74 -14.59 29.34 -26.46
C GLU A 74 -13.15 29.08 -26.92
N GLN A 75 -12.52 30.04 -27.58
CA GLN A 75 -11.08 29.95 -27.89
C GLN A 75 -10.25 30.07 -26.61
N ALA A 76 -10.70 30.88 -25.66
CA ALA A 76 -10.07 31.05 -24.35
C ALA A 76 -10.05 29.74 -23.53
N LYS A 77 -11.04 28.88 -23.67
CA LYS A 77 -11.05 27.58 -22.96
C LYS A 77 -9.99 26.61 -23.49
N ARG A 78 -9.62 26.73 -24.77
CA ARG A 78 -8.71 25.79 -25.46
C ARG A 78 -7.25 25.87 -24.99
N TRP A 79 -6.90 26.86 -24.17
CA TRP A 79 -5.56 27.03 -23.61
C TRP A 79 -5.60 27.23 -22.09
N GLN A 80 -6.59 26.62 -21.42
CA GLN A 80 -6.75 26.60 -19.97
C GLN A 80 -6.53 25.20 -19.41
N ASN A 81 -5.85 25.13 -18.27
CA ASN A 81 -5.64 23.91 -17.50
C ASN A 81 -6.49 23.93 -16.23
N THR A 82 -6.91 22.76 -15.77
CA THR A 82 -7.60 22.58 -14.49
C THR A 82 -7.07 21.33 -13.81
N TYR A 83 -6.49 21.53 -12.64
CA TYR A 83 -5.87 20.46 -11.85
C TYR A 83 -5.94 20.80 -10.37
N GLN A 84 -5.80 19.78 -9.54
CA GLN A 84 -5.92 19.88 -8.10
C GLN A 84 -4.82 19.06 -7.43
N MET A 85 -4.27 19.60 -6.35
CA MET A 85 -3.38 18.89 -5.44
C MET A 85 -4.13 18.65 -4.13
N VAL A 86 -4.02 17.44 -3.61
CA VAL A 86 -4.49 17.05 -2.28
C VAL A 86 -3.27 16.54 -1.51
N LEU A 87 -2.89 17.25 -0.45
CA LEU A 87 -1.85 16.81 0.47
C LEU A 87 -2.54 16.38 1.76
N ALA A 88 -2.32 15.15 2.22
CA ALA A 88 -2.96 14.63 3.41
C ALA A 88 -1.94 13.97 4.35
N THR A 89 -2.11 14.15 5.65
CA THR A 89 -1.14 13.71 6.66
C THR A 89 -1.82 13.26 7.96
N ASP A 90 -1.20 12.30 8.63
CA ASP A 90 -1.48 11.86 10.02
C ASP A 90 -0.35 12.29 10.98
N GLU A 91 0.35 13.37 10.63
CA GLU A 91 1.55 13.91 11.31
C GLU A 91 2.81 13.03 11.21
N ILE A 92 2.66 11.73 10.90
CA ILE A 92 3.76 10.78 10.74
C ILE A 92 4.06 10.52 9.26
N ARG A 93 3.01 10.26 8.46
CA ARG A 93 3.08 9.96 7.03
C ARG A 93 2.27 10.95 6.23
N THR A 94 2.89 11.44 5.16
CA THR A 94 2.28 12.44 4.28
C THR A 94 2.15 11.90 2.86
N TYR A 95 0.96 12.05 2.29
CA TYR A 95 0.61 11.61 0.94
C TYR A 95 0.20 12.80 0.09
N CYS A 96 0.68 12.83 -1.15
CA CYS A 96 0.31 13.82 -2.15
C CYS A 96 -0.41 13.15 -3.31
N MET A 97 -1.59 13.66 -3.65
CA MET A 97 -2.41 13.22 -4.76
C MET A 97 -2.63 14.38 -5.72
N LEU A 98 -2.26 14.15 -6.99
CA LEU A 98 -2.44 15.10 -8.08
C LEU A 98 -3.59 14.62 -8.97
N ASN A 99 -4.60 15.47 -9.14
CA ASN A 99 -5.78 15.21 -9.96
C ASN A 99 -5.78 16.17 -11.16
N TYR A 100 -5.58 15.65 -12.36
CA TYR A 100 -5.64 16.39 -13.62
C TYR A 100 -7.01 16.20 -14.26
N ALA A 101 -7.80 17.26 -14.29
CA ALA A 101 -9.11 17.25 -14.95
C ALA A 101 -9.01 17.69 -16.41
N ASN A 102 -8.17 18.68 -16.71
CA ASN A 102 -7.96 19.18 -18.06
C ASN A 102 -6.57 19.78 -18.20
N ILE A 103 -5.83 19.36 -19.22
CA ILE A 103 -4.51 19.89 -19.55
C ILE A 103 -4.46 20.16 -21.06
N ASN A 104 -4.63 21.42 -21.42
CA ASN A 104 -4.63 21.90 -22.79
C ASN A 104 -3.31 22.55 -23.18
N TRP A 105 -2.65 23.28 -22.28
CA TRP A 105 -1.35 23.90 -22.54
C TRP A 105 -0.24 23.17 -21.75
N THR A 106 0.95 23.13 -22.32
CA THR A 106 2.13 22.46 -21.78
C THR A 106 3.36 23.37 -21.69
N SER A 107 3.33 24.54 -22.31
CA SER A 107 4.45 25.49 -22.38
C SER A 107 3.97 26.93 -22.27
N SER A 108 4.87 27.81 -21.82
CA SER A 108 4.62 29.26 -21.77
C SER A 108 5.06 29.96 -23.06
N SER A 109 4.64 31.21 -23.27
CA SER A 109 5.13 32.01 -24.40
C SER A 109 6.62 32.33 -24.29
N GLN A 110 7.13 32.55 -23.06
CA GLN A 110 8.56 32.74 -22.79
C GLN A 110 9.39 31.51 -23.19
N SER A 111 8.80 30.32 -23.09
CA SER A 111 9.39 29.07 -23.56
C SER A 111 9.30 28.89 -25.07
N GLY A 112 8.79 29.87 -25.83
CA GLY A 112 8.65 29.83 -27.29
C GLY A 112 7.34 29.24 -27.80
N ALA A 113 6.33 29.03 -26.94
CA ALA A 113 5.01 28.60 -27.40
C ALA A 113 4.23 29.80 -27.99
N LEU A 114 4.32 29.97 -29.30
CA LEU A 114 3.74 31.11 -30.03
C LEU A 114 2.21 31.04 -30.12
N THR A 115 1.62 29.84 -30.15
CA THR A 115 0.16 29.67 -30.22
C THR A 115 -0.32 28.57 -29.27
N ARG A 116 -1.42 28.83 -28.55
CA ARG A 116 -2.16 27.84 -27.74
C ARG A 116 -1.40 27.21 -26.56
N GLY A 117 -0.23 27.73 -26.20
CA GLY A 117 0.57 27.24 -25.06
C GLY A 117 1.14 25.83 -25.27
N ARG A 118 1.41 25.43 -26.52
CA ARG A 118 2.06 24.15 -26.86
C ARG A 118 3.26 24.37 -27.77
N GLY A 119 4.15 23.36 -27.84
CA GLY A 119 5.27 23.35 -28.80
C GLY A 119 6.37 24.35 -28.50
N GLY A 120 6.47 24.83 -27.25
CA GLY A 120 7.63 25.61 -26.81
C GLY A 120 8.89 24.74 -26.74
N LYS A 121 10.07 25.37 -26.78
CA LYS A 121 11.38 24.72 -26.58
C LYS A 121 11.49 24.04 -25.22
N GLN A 122 10.74 24.52 -24.23
CA GLN A 122 10.64 23.93 -22.90
C GLN A 122 9.17 23.65 -22.57
N SER A 123 8.90 22.43 -22.11
CA SER A 123 7.59 22.01 -21.62
C SER A 123 7.58 21.92 -20.10
N ALA A 124 6.39 22.00 -19.51
CA ALA A 124 6.18 21.92 -18.09
C ALA A 124 6.74 20.62 -17.52
N LEU A 125 7.48 20.76 -16.42
CA LEU A 125 7.89 19.66 -15.57
C LEU A 125 6.75 19.36 -14.59
N VAL A 126 6.36 18.10 -14.51
CA VAL A 126 5.24 17.63 -13.69
C VAL A 126 5.70 16.44 -12.87
N GLY A 127 5.45 16.48 -11.57
CA GLY A 127 5.98 15.48 -10.66
C GLY A 127 5.72 15.80 -9.20
N PHE A 128 6.25 14.93 -8.34
CA PHE A 128 6.25 15.09 -6.90
C PHE A 128 7.61 15.62 -6.44
N ASN A 129 7.61 16.54 -5.48
CA ASN A 129 8.82 17.03 -4.84
C ASN A 129 8.74 16.69 -3.35
N GLY A 130 9.82 16.15 -2.77
CA GLY A 130 9.87 15.77 -1.36
C GLY A 130 9.94 16.97 -0.42
N GLY A 131 10.36 18.15 -0.91
CA GLY A 131 10.45 19.39 -0.13
C GLY A 131 11.54 19.41 0.97
N ASN A 132 11.98 18.25 1.43
CA ASN A 132 13.03 18.00 2.41
C ASN A 132 14.42 17.71 1.77
N GLY A 133 14.55 17.90 0.45
CA GLY A 133 15.78 17.63 -0.29
C GLY A 133 15.92 16.20 -0.83
N THR A 134 14.93 15.31 -0.67
CA THR A 134 14.98 13.93 -1.22
C THR A 134 14.70 13.84 -2.72
N GLY A 135 14.77 14.97 -3.42
CA GLY A 135 14.67 15.05 -4.87
C GLY A 135 13.25 15.25 -5.41
N PHE A 136 13.14 14.99 -6.70
CA PHE A 136 11.93 15.17 -7.50
C PHE A 136 11.63 13.89 -8.26
N TYR A 137 10.41 13.38 -8.14
CA TYR A 137 9.90 12.26 -8.91
C TYR A 137 9.12 12.80 -10.11
N GLN A 138 9.68 12.65 -11.30
CA GLN A 138 9.06 13.08 -12.54
C GLN A 138 7.97 12.09 -12.99
N LEU A 139 6.77 12.60 -13.31
CA LEU A 139 5.69 11.77 -13.86
C LEU A 139 5.94 11.43 -15.34
N PRO A 140 5.31 10.34 -15.85
CA PRO A 140 5.32 10.04 -17.28
C PRO A 140 4.84 11.23 -18.12
N PHE A 141 5.39 11.40 -19.33
CA PHE A 141 5.06 12.48 -20.28
C PHE A 141 5.46 13.90 -19.86
N SER A 142 6.00 14.08 -18.64
CA SER A 142 6.56 15.34 -18.18
C SER A 142 7.73 15.76 -19.06
N SER A 143 7.93 17.07 -19.26
CA SER A 143 8.97 17.68 -20.13
C SER A 143 8.92 17.34 -21.64
N GLU A 144 8.13 16.34 -22.05
CA GLU A 144 8.05 15.87 -23.44
C GLU A 144 6.99 16.60 -24.29
N GLY A 145 6.35 17.64 -23.77
CA GLY A 145 5.20 18.31 -24.42
C GLY A 145 3.92 17.47 -24.47
N ASN A 146 3.94 16.29 -23.84
CA ASN A 146 2.84 15.33 -23.82
C ASN A 146 2.12 15.24 -22.47
N SER A 147 2.35 16.20 -21.57
CA SER A 147 1.72 16.21 -20.23
C SER A 147 0.19 16.29 -20.26
N TYR A 148 -0.43 16.59 -21.41
CA TYR A 148 -1.88 16.44 -21.59
C TYR A 148 -2.38 15.00 -21.42
N LYS A 149 -1.51 14.00 -21.65
CA LYS A 149 -1.81 12.58 -21.43
C LYS A 149 -2.02 12.25 -19.95
N LEU A 150 -1.52 13.08 -19.02
CA LEU A 150 -1.72 12.89 -17.58
C LEU A 150 -3.19 12.87 -17.16
N VAL A 151 -4.11 13.39 -17.98
CA VAL A 151 -5.56 13.35 -17.77
C VAL A 151 -6.15 11.97 -18.14
N GLN A 152 -5.57 11.30 -19.14
CA GLN A 152 -6.05 10.02 -19.66
C GLN A 152 -5.49 8.83 -18.91
N PHE A 153 -4.24 8.95 -18.45
CA PHE A 153 -3.56 7.95 -17.63
C PHE A 153 -3.64 8.33 -16.14
N GLY A 154 -3.34 7.38 -15.27
CA GLY A 154 -3.27 7.58 -13.84
C GLY A 154 -2.52 6.43 -13.18
N SER A 155 -2.03 6.67 -11.97
CA SER A 155 -1.42 5.61 -11.15
C SER A 155 -2.46 4.86 -10.31
N THR A 156 -3.64 5.46 -10.15
CA THR A 156 -4.72 4.94 -9.33
C THR A 156 -5.83 4.34 -10.21
N GLN A 157 -6.90 3.83 -9.59
CA GLN A 157 -8.10 3.38 -10.31
C GLN A 157 -8.86 4.51 -11.06
N VAL A 158 -8.46 5.77 -10.86
CA VAL A 158 -9.08 6.93 -11.49
C VAL A 158 -8.09 7.55 -12.48
N ALA A 159 -8.50 7.68 -13.75
CA ALA A 159 -7.74 8.40 -14.77
C ALA A 159 -7.56 9.87 -14.35
N GLY A 160 -6.39 10.44 -14.64
CA GLY A 160 -6.06 11.80 -14.19
C GLY A 160 -5.47 11.87 -12.80
N ARG A 161 -5.51 10.78 -12.02
CA ARG A 161 -5.08 10.77 -10.62
C ARG A 161 -3.76 10.03 -10.43
N TRP A 162 -2.84 10.72 -9.77
CA TRP A 162 -1.49 10.26 -9.47
C TRP A 162 -1.26 10.41 -7.97
N LEU A 163 -0.64 9.43 -7.34
CA LEU A 163 -0.43 9.38 -5.89
C LEU A 163 1.03 9.09 -5.57
N ALA A 164 1.57 9.74 -4.55
CA ALA A 164 2.84 9.38 -3.95
C ALA A 164 2.82 9.68 -2.45
N ARG A 165 3.60 8.92 -1.68
CA ARG A 165 3.98 9.29 -0.32
C ARG A 165 5.23 10.19 -0.40
N VAL A 166 5.25 11.28 0.36
CA VAL A 166 6.22 12.39 0.19
C VAL A 166 6.86 12.85 1.51
N ASP A 167 6.90 11.99 2.54
CA ASP A 167 7.40 12.32 3.88
C ASP A 167 8.94 12.20 4.02
N GLU A 168 9.49 11.00 3.85
CA GLU A 168 10.93 10.73 3.97
C GLU A 168 11.57 10.58 2.59
N GLN A 169 11.07 9.66 1.79
CA GLN A 169 11.43 9.49 0.38
C GLN A 169 10.15 9.49 -0.44
N ILE A 170 10.26 9.93 -1.69
CA ILE A 170 9.12 9.88 -2.59
C ILE A 170 8.88 8.42 -2.98
N GLN A 171 7.85 7.82 -2.39
CA GLN A 171 7.40 6.49 -2.76
C GLN A 171 6.20 6.64 -3.68
N TYR A 172 6.42 6.33 -4.95
CA TYR A 172 5.36 6.40 -5.96
C TYR A 172 4.28 5.38 -5.64
N GLY A 173 3.04 5.86 -5.52
CA GLY A 173 1.88 5.06 -5.21
C GLY A 173 1.11 4.71 -6.48
N GLY A 174 0.48 3.55 -6.46
CA GLY A 174 -0.34 3.08 -7.56
C GLY A 174 0.35 2.05 -8.41
N CYS A 175 -0.01 2.05 -9.69
CA CYS A 175 0.57 1.18 -10.69
C CYS A 175 1.21 1.99 -11.83
N THR A 176 2.03 1.31 -12.61
CA THR A 176 2.65 1.85 -13.83
C THR A 176 2.40 0.91 -15.02
N ASN A 177 2.39 1.48 -16.23
CA ASN A 177 2.31 0.76 -17.50
C ASN A 177 3.69 0.42 -18.08
N ASP A 178 4.77 0.67 -17.33
CA ASP A 178 6.10 0.26 -17.73
C ASP A 178 6.20 -1.26 -17.86
N SER A 179 7.13 -1.75 -18.66
CA SER A 179 7.32 -3.19 -18.87
C SER A 179 8.11 -3.88 -17.77
N ARG A 180 8.85 -3.11 -16.97
CA ARG A 180 9.72 -3.58 -15.89
C ARG A 180 9.87 -2.50 -14.82
N GLY A 181 10.08 -2.90 -13.57
CA GLY A 181 10.31 -1.94 -12.50
C GLY A 181 10.33 -2.57 -11.11
N THR A 182 10.44 -1.72 -10.10
CA THR A 182 10.38 -2.15 -8.71
C THR A 182 8.94 -2.29 -8.24
N ILE A 183 8.70 -3.25 -7.34
CA ILE A 183 7.41 -3.43 -6.68
C ILE A 183 7.48 -2.98 -5.23
N GLU A 184 6.35 -2.51 -4.73
CA GLU A 184 6.17 -2.20 -3.32
C GLU A 184 5.33 -3.30 -2.65
N LEU A 185 5.69 -3.63 -1.42
CA LEU A 185 5.03 -4.66 -0.63
C LEU A 185 4.38 -4.04 0.61
N SER A 186 3.23 -4.57 1.02
CA SER A 186 2.53 -4.13 2.23
C SER A 186 3.34 -4.29 3.53
N GLN A 187 4.33 -5.17 3.51
CA GLN A 187 5.27 -5.44 4.59
C GLN A 187 6.65 -5.62 3.95
N GLN A 188 7.70 -5.11 4.61
CA GLN A 188 9.08 -5.23 4.12
C GLN A 188 9.85 -6.37 4.80
N TYR A 189 9.25 -6.97 5.84
CA TYR A 189 9.83 -8.09 6.56
C TYR A 189 8.78 -9.12 6.97
N GLY A 190 9.22 -10.35 7.18
CA GLY A 190 8.39 -11.49 7.53
C GLY A 190 9.15 -12.52 8.35
N ASN A 191 8.45 -13.59 8.73
CA ASN A 191 9.05 -14.69 9.49
C ASN A 191 9.47 -15.83 8.54
N MET A 192 10.43 -16.65 8.98
CA MET A 192 10.96 -17.78 8.21
C MET A 192 9.99 -18.96 8.04
N LEU A 193 8.88 -19.01 8.78
CA LEU A 193 7.90 -20.09 8.67
C LEU A 193 6.89 -19.83 7.54
N GLY A 194 6.78 -18.59 7.04
CA GLY A 194 5.73 -18.21 6.11
C GLY A 194 4.38 -18.01 6.81
N GLY A 195 3.29 -18.30 6.10
CA GLY A 195 1.92 -18.17 6.63
C GLY A 195 1.40 -16.73 6.71
N PHE A 196 1.90 -15.85 5.84
CA PHE A 196 1.48 -14.46 5.77
C PHE A 196 1.08 -14.06 4.36
N ALA A 197 0.20 -13.07 4.25
CA ALA A 197 -0.19 -12.49 2.98
C ALA A 197 0.55 -11.17 2.74
N LEU A 198 0.98 -10.97 1.50
CA LEU A 198 1.57 -9.74 1.00
C LEU A 198 0.64 -9.13 -0.04
N ASN A 199 0.22 -7.87 0.18
CA ASN A 199 -0.32 -7.08 -0.91
C ASN A 199 0.85 -6.43 -1.64
N VAL A 200 0.80 -6.45 -2.97
CA VAL A 200 1.86 -5.97 -3.86
C VAL A 200 1.31 -4.96 -4.87
N THR A 201 2.08 -3.92 -5.14
CA THR A 201 1.81 -2.92 -6.20
C THR A 201 3.02 -2.78 -7.12
N GLY A 202 2.76 -2.49 -8.39
CA GLY A 202 3.79 -2.26 -9.40
C GLY A 202 3.17 -2.13 -10.79
N PRO A 203 3.00 -3.22 -11.55
CA PRO A 203 2.32 -3.19 -12.84
C PRO A 203 0.84 -2.84 -12.69
N CYS A 204 0.29 -2.12 -13.67
CA CYS A 204 -1.16 -1.98 -13.78
C CYS A 204 -1.77 -3.29 -14.25
N LEU A 205 -2.46 -3.96 -13.33
CA LEU A 205 -3.04 -5.28 -13.52
C LEU A 205 -4.28 -5.16 -14.41
N ARG A 206 -4.53 -6.18 -15.23
CA ARG A 206 -5.77 -6.37 -16.01
C ARG A 206 -6.56 -7.57 -15.48
N PRO A 207 -7.87 -7.67 -15.78
CA PRO A 207 -8.69 -8.78 -15.29
C PRO A 207 -8.24 -10.17 -15.76
N ASN A 208 -7.58 -10.25 -16.91
CA ASN A 208 -7.15 -11.52 -17.51
C ASN A 208 -5.68 -11.87 -17.19
N ASP A 209 -4.98 -11.03 -16.42
CA ASP A 209 -3.59 -11.27 -16.08
C ASP A 209 -3.48 -12.39 -15.05
N VAL A 210 -2.56 -13.33 -15.26
CA VAL A 210 -2.27 -14.42 -14.32
C VAL A 210 -1.04 -14.04 -13.53
N ILE A 211 -1.25 -13.69 -12.27
CA ILE A 211 -0.23 -13.09 -11.42
C ILE A 211 0.47 -14.18 -10.63
N LYS A 212 1.79 -14.27 -10.79
CA LYS A 212 2.64 -15.17 -10.01
C LYS A 212 3.73 -14.37 -9.32
N MET A 213 4.00 -14.70 -8.06
CA MET A 213 5.10 -14.12 -7.31
C MET A 213 6.12 -15.19 -7.03
N GLN A 214 7.36 -14.93 -7.44
CA GLN A 214 8.52 -15.71 -7.02
C GLN A 214 9.08 -15.07 -5.76
N PHE A 215 8.97 -15.77 -4.65
CA PHE A 215 9.53 -15.40 -3.36
C PHE A 215 10.72 -16.32 -3.09
N ASP A 216 11.92 -15.80 -3.37
CA ASP A 216 13.16 -16.57 -3.42
C ASP A 216 13.05 -17.76 -4.40
N GLU A 217 13.01 -18.99 -3.90
CA GLU A 217 12.85 -20.22 -4.69
C GLU A 217 11.39 -20.65 -4.85
N ILE A 218 10.46 -20.08 -4.08
CA ILE A 218 9.05 -20.48 -4.06
C ILE A 218 8.29 -19.67 -5.10
N THR A 219 7.45 -20.32 -5.90
CA THR A 219 6.48 -19.61 -6.74
C THR A 219 5.09 -19.77 -6.16
N VAL A 220 4.41 -18.65 -5.92
CA VAL A 220 3.04 -18.61 -5.40
C VAL A 220 2.12 -17.93 -6.39
N ASP A 221 0.89 -18.43 -6.48
CA ASP A 221 -0.18 -17.78 -7.23
C ASP A 221 -0.74 -16.60 -6.42
N CYS A 222 -1.00 -15.48 -7.10
CA CYS A 222 -1.54 -14.28 -6.49
C CYS A 222 -2.92 -13.96 -7.04
N GLU A 223 -3.77 -13.43 -6.18
CA GLU A 223 -5.11 -12.98 -6.53
C GLU A 223 -5.10 -11.47 -6.80
N ARG A 224 -5.65 -11.07 -7.94
CA ARG A 224 -5.89 -9.66 -8.25
C ARG A 224 -6.98 -9.13 -7.32
N MET A 225 -6.69 -8.09 -6.53
CA MET A 225 -7.73 -7.37 -5.79
C MET A 225 -8.38 -6.28 -6.64
N ASP A 226 -7.54 -5.50 -7.34
CA ASP A 226 -7.98 -4.44 -8.23
C ASP A 226 -6.93 -4.16 -9.32
N MET A 227 -7.02 -3.03 -10.02
CA MET A 227 -6.06 -2.64 -11.07
C MET A 227 -4.65 -2.37 -10.54
N VAL A 228 -4.54 -1.98 -9.28
CA VAL A 228 -3.33 -1.47 -8.65
C VAL A 228 -2.67 -2.52 -7.76
N MET A 229 -3.47 -3.33 -7.06
CA MET A 229 -3.02 -4.28 -6.07
C MET A 229 -3.38 -5.73 -6.38
N ALA A 230 -2.42 -6.61 -6.12
CA ALA A 230 -2.64 -8.05 -5.98
C ALA A 230 -2.29 -8.50 -4.55
N ARG A 231 -2.87 -9.63 -4.14
CA ARG A 231 -2.59 -10.29 -2.87
C ARG A 231 -1.98 -11.66 -3.13
N CYS A 232 -0.80 -11.88 -2.58
CA CYS A 232 -0.09 -13.15 -2.66
C CYS A 232 -0.01 -13.76 -1.25
N VAL A 233 -0.29 -15.05 -1.13
CA VAL A 233 -0.18 -15.76 0.14
C VAL A 233 1.11 -16.58 0.13
N ILE A 234 2.01 -16.31 1.08
CA ILE A 234 3.18 -17.14 1.30
C ILE A 234 2.75 -18.31 2.19
N PRO A 235 2.83 -19.57 1.71
CA PRO A 235 2.45 -20.73 2.50
C PRO A 235 3.25 -20.83 3.79
N THR A 236 2.69 -21.51 4.79
CA THR A 236 3.49 -21.98 5.93
C THR A 236 4.42 -23.10 5.47
N ASN A 237 5.56 -23.28 6.14
CA ASN A 237 6.52 -24.35 5.87
C ASN A 237 7.12 -24.30 4.44
N SER A 238 7.39 -23.10 3.92
CA SER A 238 8.00 -22.98 2.57
C SER A 238 9.29 -22.17 2.52
N VAL A 239 9.58 -21.32 3.51
CA VAL A 239 10.63 -20.28 3.40
C VAL A 239 11.97 -20.69 4.02
N PHE A 240 12.01 -21.11 5.29
CA PHE A 240 13.17 -21.60 6.07
C PHE A 240 14.53 -20.94 5.79
N LYS A 241 14.52 -19.65 5.51
CA LYS A 241 15.72 -18.83 5.30
C LYS A 241 15.66 -17.59 6.16
N ILE A 242 16.80 -17.02 6.46
CA ILE A 242 16.93 -15.74 7.16
C ILE A 242 17.77 -14.77 6.32
N GLY A 243 17.50 -13.48 6.45
CA GLY A 243 18.19 -12.45 5.68
C GLY A 243 17.35 -11.89 4.54
N LEU A 244 18.02 -11.23 3.60
CA LEU A 244 17.38 -10.60 2.45
C LEU A 244 17.12 -11.63 1.35
N VAL A 245 15.87 -11.69 0.89
CA VAL A 245 15.45 -12.51 -0.26
C VAL A 245 14.94 -11.65 -1.40
N ASP A 246 15.06 -12.20 -2.60
CA ASP A 246 14.50 -11.61 -3.80
C ASP A 246 13.03 -11.96 -3.95
N VAL A 247 12.21 -10.92 -4.15
CA VAL A 247 10.79 -11.09 -4.49
C VAL A 247 10.60 -10.56 -5.89
N LYS A 248 10.06 -11.39 -6.78
CA LYS A 248 9.76 -11.01 -8.16
C LYS A 248 8.32 -11.27 -8.50
N LEU A 249 7.76 -10.45 -9.39
CA LEU A 249 6.37 -10.54 -9.81
C LEU A 249 6.28 -10.75 -11.33
N SER A 250 5.38 -11.65 -11.72
CA SER A 250 5.00 -11.95 -13.08
C SER A 250 3.51 -11.68 -13.24
N VAL A 251 3.12 -11.13 -14.40
CA VAL A 251 1.72 -10.95 -14.81
C VAL A 251 1.35 -11.84 -16.00
N ASP A 252 2.30 -12.65 -16.49
CA ASP A 252 2.21 -13.49 -17.69
C ASP A 252 2.29 -14.99 -17.37
N ALA A 253 1.68 -15.40 -16.25
CA ALA A 253 1.65 -16.78 -15.75
C ALA A 253 3.03 -17.38 -15.42
N GLY A 254 4.01 -16.55 -15.06
CA GLY A 254 5.35 -16.98 -14.68
C GLY A 254 6.33 -17.15 -15.84
N LYS A 255 6.01 -16.65 -17.05
CA LYS A 255 6.94 -16.69 -18.20
C LYS A 255 8.11 -15.75 -17.99
N ASN A 256 7.85 -14.55 -17.46
CA ASN A 256 8.87 -13.56 -17.14
C ASN A 256 8.62 -12.92 -15.77
N TYR A 257 9.72 -12.50 -15.13
CA TYR A 257 9.70 -11.80 -13.86
C TYR A 257 10.35 -10.41 -13.97
N PRO A 258 9.74 -9.48 -14.72
CA PRO A 258 10.33 -8.16 -14.97
C PRO A 258 10.13 -7.19 -13.81
N TRP A 259 9.51 -7.62 -12.71
CA TRP A 259 9.21 -6.80 -11.55
C TRP A 259 9.91 -7.37 -10.33
N TRP A 260 10.61 -6.56 -9.54
CA TRP A 260 11.43 -7.06 -8.43
C TRP A 260 11.50 -6.13 -7.23
N THR A 261 11.75 -6.71 -6.05
CA THR A 261 12.10 -6.01 -4.83
C THR A 261 12.83 -6.94 -3.87
N LYS A 262 13.31 -6.41 -2.75
CA LYS A 262 13.93 -7.19 -1.67
C LYS A 262 12.98 -7.27 -0.49
N PHE A 263 13.02 -8.41 0.22
CA PHE A 263 12.23 -8.63 1.42
C PHE A 263 13.11 -9.23 2.51
N TYR A 264 12.91 -8.83 3.76
CA TYR A 264 13.76 -9.27 4.86
C TYR A 264 13.09 -10.33 5.72
N ILE A 265 13.65 -11.54 5.74
CA ILE A 265 13.14 -12.62 6.59
C ILE A 265 13.90 -12.63 7.91
N ARG A 266 13.13 -12.64 8.99
CA ARG A 266 13.62 -12.73 10.37
C ARG A 266 13.29 -14.11 10.94
N LEU A 267 14.11 -14.52 11.92
CA LEU A 267 13.77 -15.63 12.79
C LEU A 267 12.36 -15.42 13.34
N ALA A 268 11.57 -16.50 13.33
CA ALA A 268 10.23 -16.47 13.90
C ALA A 268 10.35 -16.10 15.38
N ARG A 269 9.82 -14.93 15.75
CA ARG A 269 9.73 -14.55 17.17
C ARG A 269 8.66 -15.41 17.84
N ARG A 270 8.95 -15.84 19.06
CA ARG A 270 8.01 -16.57 19.91
C ARG A 270 6.79 -15.68 20.16
N ARG A 271 5.63 -16.09 19.62
CA ARG A 271 4.31 -15.52 19.97
C ARG A 271 3.57 -16.36 21.00
N VAL A 272 4.07 -17.58 21.25
CA VAL A 272 3.62 -18.51 22.27
C VAL A 272 4.85 -18.85 23.11
N ASN A 273 4.71 -18.78 24.43
CA ASN A 273 5.77 -19.02 25.40
C ASN A 273 5.45 -20.26 26.23
N LEU A 274 6.43 -21.15 26.40
CA LEU A 274 6.41 -22.17 27.44
C LEU A 274 6.88 -21.55 28.75
N ILE A 275 6.02 -21.58 29.76
CA ILE A 275 6.30 -21.11 31.12
C ILE A 275 7.02 -22.23 31.86
N ASN A 276 8.16 -21.88 32.46
CA ASN A 276 8.85 -22.73 33.42
C ASN A 276 8.47 -22.31 34.83
N ASP A 277 8.05 -23.26 35.66
CA ASP A 277 7.87 -23.01 37.08
C ASP A 277 9.17 -23.27 37.84
N PRO A 278 9.82 -22.26 38.46
CA PRO A 278 11.03 -22.45 39.24
C PRO A 278 10.78 -23.22 40.56
N ARG A 279 9.54 -23.34 41.03
CA ARG A 279 9.18 -24.06 42.26
C ARG A 279 8.91 -25.54 42.03
N GLU A 280 8.50 -25.90 40.82
CA GLU A 280 8.26 -27.29 40.40
C GLU A 280 9.22 -27.66 39.26
N PRO A 281 10.44 -28.17 39.56
CA PRO A 281 11.45 -28.44 38.55
C PRO A 281 11.01 -29.42 37.45
N MET A 282 10.01 -30.26 37.74
CA MET A 282 9.41 -31.19 36.77
C MET A 282 8.41 -30.53 35.80
N ASN A 283 8.07 -29.26 36.00
CA ASN A 283 7.24 -28.44 35.10
C ASN A 283 8.12 -27.45 34.32
N ASN A 284 9.27 -27.94 33.86
CA ASN A 284 10.23 -27.18 33.08
C ASN A 284 10.37 -27.81 31.70
N TRP A 285 10.22 -27.01 30.64
CA TRP A 285 10.31 -27.51 29.26
C TRP A 285 11.70 -28.02 28.89
N ASN A 286 12.74 -27.62 29.63
CA ASN A 286 14.11 -28.13 29.47
C ASN A 286 14.36 -29.46 30.19
N PHE A 287 13.41 -29.96 30.98
CA PHE A 287 13.55 -31.22 31.68
C PHE A 287 13.25 -32.39 30.75
N TYR A 288 13.92 -33.54 30.96
CA TYR A 288 13.80 -34.71 30.08
C TYR A 288 12.42 -35.37 30.14
N ASP A 289 11.79 -35.40 31.32
CA ASP A 289 10.46 -36.01 31.54
C ASP A 289 9.52 -35.02 32.26
N PRO A 290 9.07 -33.96 31.58
CA PRO A 290 8.21 -32.96 32.18
C PRO A 290 6.80 -33.50 32.36
N GLN A 291 6.25 -33.32 33.57
CA GLN A 291 4.92 -33.84 33.93
C GLN A 291 3.80 -32.94 33.40
N ASN A 292 3.95 -31.63 33.58
CA ASN A 292 2.96 -30.62 33.18
C ASN A 292 3.66 -29.39 32.60
N LEU A 293 3.32 -29.03 31.36
CA LEU A 293 3.85 -27.84 30.69
C LEU A 293 2.75 -26.81 30.51
N THR A 294 3.09 -25.53 30.72
CA THR A 294 2.13 -24.44 30.55
C THR A 294 2.55 -23.55 29.38
N LEU A 295 1.65 -23.38 28.42
CA LEU A 295 1.76 -22.44 27.31
C LEU A 295 1.07 -21.14 27.68
N SER A 296 1.63 -20.02 27.26
CA SER A 296 0.99 -18.71 27.28
C SER A 296 1.10 -18.01 25.94
N TRP A 297 0.07 -17.27 25.57
CA TRP A 297 0.03 -16.45 24.36
C TRP A 297 -0.84 -15.22 24.59
N GLU A 298 -0.61 -14.18 23.79
CA GLU A 298 -1.46 -12.98 23.81
C GLU A 298 -2.76 -13.28 23.07
N TRP A 299 -3.84 -13.49 23.83
CA TRP A 299 -5.14 -13.91 23.31
C TRP A 299 -5.78 -12.81 22.46
N GLU A 300 -5.50 -11.53 22.75
CA GLU A 300 -6.00 -10.36 22.02
C GLU A 300 -5.49 -10.30 20.57
N ASN A 301 -4.33 -10.91 20.28
CA ASN A 301 -3.75 -10.93 18.93
C ASN A 301 -4.50 -11.87 17.97
N ILE A 302 -5.29 -12.81 18.48
CA ILE A 302 -6.03 -13.79 17.66
C ILE A 302 -7.42 -13.24 17.31
N THR A 303 -8.14 -12.71 18.29
CA THR A 303 -9.53 -12.27 18.15
C THR A 303 -9.94 -11.36 19.29
N ALA A 304 -10.75 -10.34 18.99
CA ALA A 304 -11.35 -9.46 19.98
C ALA A 304 -12.58 -10.08 20.68
N ASN A 305 -13.07 -11.22 20.20
CA ASN A 305 -14.21 -11.91 20.78
C ASN A 305 -13.76 -12.96 21.81
N THR A 306 -14.11 -12.75 23.07
CA THR A 306 -13.75 -13.63 24.19
C THR A 306 -14.37 -15.04 24.12
N ASN A 307 -15.43 -15.22 23.31
CA ASN A 307 -16.12 -16.50 23.17
C ASN A 307 -15.52 -17.39 22.06
N THR A 308 -14.46 -16.94 21.40
CA THR A 308 -13.83 -17.71 20.33
C THR A 308 -12.95 -18.80 20.92
N ALA A 309 -13.14 -20.03 20.44
CA ALA A 309 -12.28 -21.15 20.80
C ALA A 309 -11.08 -21.23 19.84
N VAL A 310 -9.95 -21.73 20.35
CA VAL A 310 -8.70 -21.94 19.60
C VAL A 310 -8.35 -23.43 19.57
N ASP A 311 -7.79 -23.85 18.43
CA ASP A 311 -7.14 -25.15 18.30
C ASP A 311 -5.63 -24.96 18.46
N ILE A 312 -5.02 -25.78 19.30
CA ILE A 312 -3.58 -25.74 19.59
C ILE A 312 -2.97 -27.01 19.03
N THR A 313 -2.23 -26.86 17.94
CA THR A 313 -1.57 -27.96 17.21
C THR A 313 -0.08 -27.98 17.51
N LEU A 314 0.47 -29.17 17.75
CA LEU A 314 1.90 -29.39 17.85
C LEU A 314 2.48 -29.63 16.45
N TRP A 315 3.53 -28.89 16.11
CA TRP A 315 4.27 -29.06 14.87
C TRP A 315 5.70 -29.49 15.18
N GLY A 316 6.17 -30.51 14.45
CA GLY A 316 7.54 -31.00 14.49
C GLY A 316 8.33 -30.43 13.33
N TYR A 317 9.53 -29.94 13.63
CA TYR A 317 10.53 -29.61 12.62
C TYR A 317 11.58 -30.71 12.58
N TRP A 318 11.83 -31.26 11.39
CA TRP A 318 13.02 -32.07 11.12
C TRP A 318 13.85 -31.36 10.07
N GLU A 319 15.17 -31.58 10.12
CA GLU A 319 16.11 -31.19 9.07
C GLU A 319 17.11 -32.33 8.90
N ASP A 320 17.29 -32.77 7.65
CA ASP A 320 18.28 -33.77 7.25
C ASP A 320 19.15 -33.21 6.10
N THR A 321 20.04 -34.03 5.55
CA THR A 321 20.90 -33.60 4.43
C THR A 321 20.14 -33.40 3.12
N GLU A 322 18.91 -33.91 3.00
CA GLU A 322 18.08 -33.88 1.78
C GLU A 322 16.99 -32.78 1.83
N GLY A 323 16.69 -32.23 3.01
CA GLY A 323 15.79 -31.10 3.17
C GLY A 323 15.29 -30.86 4.59
N HIS A 324 14.21 -30.09 4.67
CA HIS A 324 13.53 -29.74 5.91
C HIS A 324 12.07 -30.16 5.82
N SER A 325 11.49 -30.56 6.96
CA SER A 325 10.05 -30.84 7.03
C SER A 325 9.45 -30.25 8.29
N PHE A 326 8.36 -29.51 8.13
CA PHE A 326 7.50 -29.09 9.22
C PHE A 326 6.17 -29.82 9.10
N ARG A 327 5.92 -30.76 10.00
CA ARG A 327 4.72 -31.61 9.99
C ARG A 327 3.91 -31.37 11.26
N GLN A 328 2.60 -31.32 11.10
CA GLN A 328 1.71 -31.37 12.25
C GLN A 328 1.85 -32.76 12.88
N ILE A 329 2.29 -32.81 14.14
CA ILE A 329 2.45 -34.06 14.91
C ILE A 329 1.11 -34.45 15.54
N GLY A 330 0.30 -33.48 15.95
CA GLY A 330 -0.95 -33.76 16.65
C GLY A 330 -1.60 -32.52 17.23
N TYR A 331 -2.64 -32.73 18.02
CA TYR A 331 -3.35 -31.67 18.74
C TYR A 331 -2.99 -31.72 20.22
N ILE A 332 -2.62 -30.57 20.78
CA ILE A 332 -2.48 -30.38 22.22
C ILE A 332 -3.85 -30.15 22.85
N ALA A 333 -4.67 -29.31 22.21
CA ALA A 333 -6.05 -29.07 22.60
C ALA A 333 -6.89 -28.68 21.38
N LYS A 334 -8.16 -29.10 21.37
CA LYS A 334 -9.16 -28.71 20.38
C LYS A 334 -10.26 -27.90 21.06
N ARG A 335 -10.72 -26.82 20.41
CA ARG A 335 -11.75 -25.90 20.89
C ARG A 335 -11.49 -25.37 22.32
N HIS A 336 -10.24 -25.11 22.65
CA HIS A 336 -9.87 -24.54 23.95
C HIS A 336 -10.33 -23.07 24.04
N PRO A 337 -10.86 -22.59 25.17
CA PRO A 337 -11.17 -21.16 25.34
C PRO A 337 -9.92 -20.29 25.12
N ASN A 338 -10.06 -19.20 24.36
CA ASN A 338 -8.97 -18.25 24.12
C ASN A 338 -8.71 -17.35 25.34
N ASN A 339 -8.18 -17.92 26.41
CA ASN A 339 -7.82 -17.24 27.66
C ASN A 339 -6.31 -16.93 27.76
N GLY A 340 -5.54 -17.21 26.71
CA GLY A 340 -4.10 -16.92 26.67
C GLY A 340 -3.22 -17.91 27.43
N ILE A 341 -3.79 -18.99 27.98
CA ILE A 341 -3.03 -19.96 28.77
C ILE A 341 -3.57 -21.40 28.63
N LEU A 342 -2.67 -22.37 28.54
CA LEU A 342 -3.02 -23.80 28.54
C LEU A 342 -1.95 -24.60 29.28
N SER A 343 -2.35 -25.37 30.30
CA SER A 343 -1.50 -26.39 30.91
C SER A 343 -1.87 -27.76 30.35
N PHE A 344 -0.87 -28.56 29.96
CA PHE A 344 -1.06 -29.88 29.39
C PHE A 344 0.07 -30.83 29.81
N SER A 345 -0.24 -32.13 29.88
CA SER A 345 0.76 -33.16 30.10
C SER A 345 1.29 -33.69 28.75
N PRO A 346 2.61 -33.63 28.49
CA PRO A 346 3.19 -34.14 27.25
C PRO A 346 2.93 -35.62 26.99
N ARG A 347 2.72 -36.42 28.05
CA ARG A 347 2.43 -37.86 27.97
C ARG A 347 1.07 -38.17 27.34
N ASN A 348 0.15 -37.22 27.39
CA ASN A 348 -1.21 -37.37 26.89
C ASN A 348 -1.39 -36.80 25.47
N LEU A 349 -0.30 -36.42 24.80
CA LEU A 349 -0.36 -35.91 23.43
C LEU A 349 -0.76 -37.05 22.49
N GLU A 350 -1.94 -36.90 21.87
CA GLU A 350 -2.36 -37.75 20.77
C GLU A 350 -1.53 -37.39 19.53
N VAL A 351 -0.51 -38.20 19.25
CA VAL A 351 0.28 -38.13 18.01
C VAL A 351 -0.57 -38.74 16.90
N SER A 352 -0.83 -37.96 15.85
CA SER A 352 -1.64 -38.35 14.69
C SER A 352 -0.83 -38.97 13.58
#